data_AF-A0A249KTH4-F1
#
_entry.id   AF-A0A249KTH4-F1
#
_cell.length_a   1.000
_cell.length_b   1.000
_cell.length_c   1.000
_cell.angle_alpha   90.00
_cell.angle_beta   90.00
_cell.angle_gamma   90.00
#
_symmetry.space_group_name_H-M   'P 1'
#
loop_
_entity.id
_entity.type
_entity.pdbx_description
1 polymer ?
#
loop_
_entity_poly.entity_id
_entity_poly.type
_entity_poly.pdbx_seq_one_letter_code
_entity_poly.pdbx_strand_id
1 'polypeptide(L)'
;MKAEQTPSELTTTLHLGLRTASDSPAGALDEFLATVSAADRSIIEEIAQSSEKAMLIINRGSNLGSRFLVTAQGASIGRSSGSDVFLDDVTVSRSHAKIESTSSGFSLKDSGSLNGTYVNNSSVTEHALHSGDQIQIGKFHLLFVSGRK
;
A
#
# COMPACT_ATOMS: atom_id res chain seq x y z
N MET A 1 39.64 -46.14 -0.12
CA MET A 1 38.21 -46.41 0.05
C MET A 1 37.47 -45.11 -0.20
N LYS A 2 36.82 -45.01 -1.38
CA LYS A 2 35.96 -43.91 -1.82
C LYS A 2 34.50 -44.36 -1.66
N ALA A 3 33.65 -43.47 -1.17
CA ALA A 3 32.19 -43.44 -1.34
C ALA A 3 31.73 -42.13 -0.66
N GLU A 4 30.77 -41.34 -1.12
CA GLU A 4 30.00 -41.24 -2.36
C GLU A 4 29.35 -39.84 -2.25
N GLN A 5 29.32 -39.06 -3.32
CA GLN A 5 28.59 -37.79 -3.35
C GLN A 5 27.09 -38.04 -3.59
N THR A 6 26.22 -37.28 -2.93
CA THR A 6 25.01 -36.70 -3.57
C THR A 6 24.44 -35.58 -2.69
N PRO A 7 24.24 -34.36 -3.22
CA PRO A 7 23.55 -33.27 -2.54
C PRO A 7 22.04 -33.33 -2.85
N SER A 8 21.19 -33.18 -1.84
CA SER A 8 19.74 -33.02 -2.04
C SER A 8 19.44 -31.59 -2.44
N GLU A 9 19.16 -31.38 -3.73
CA GLU A 9 18.57 -30.17 -4.26
C GLU A 9 17.10 -30.04 -3.83
N LEU A 10 16.75 -28.89 -3.25
CA LEU A 10 15.39 -28.35 -3.25
C LEU A 10 15.48 -26.84 -3.53
N THR A 11 16.06 -26.51 -4.69
CA THR A 11 16.00 -25.16 -5.26
C THR A 11 14.71 -25.02 -6.04
N THR A 12 13.66 -24.46 -5.43
CA THR A 12 12.49 -24.01 -6.20
C THR A 12 12.81 -22.65 -6.81
N THR A 13 13.50 -22.65 -7.95
CA THR A 13 13.65 -21.47 -8.81
C THR A 13 12.29 -21.18 -9.45
N LEU A 14 11.52 -20.28 -8.83
CA LEU A 14 10.36 -19.71 -9.49
C LEU A 14 10.85 -18.74 -10.58
N HIS A 15 10.91 -19.21 -11.82
CA HIS A 15 11.10 -18.37 -12.99
C HIS A 15 9.86 -17.48 -13.16
N LEU A 16 9.90 -16.28 -12.57
CA LEU A 16 8.91 -15.26 -12.86
C LEU A 16 9.25 -14.68 -14.24
N GLY A 17 8.64 -15.29 -15.27
CA GLY A 17 8.73 -14.81 -16.65
C GLY A 17 8.48 -13.31 -16.70
N LEU A 18 9.36 -12.61 -17.41
CA LEU A 18 9.18 -11.23 -17.81
C LEU A 18 7.83 -11.11 -18.52
N ARG A 19 6.83 -10.58 -17.81
CA ARG A 19 5.65 -10.00 -18.43
C ARG A 19 6.02 -8.59 -18.83
N THR A 20 6.04 -8.36 -20.13
CA THR A 20 6.23 -7.05 -20.76
C THR A 20 5.35 -6.05 -20.04
N ALA A 21 5.97 -5.00 -19.49
CA ALA A 21 5.27 -3.83 -19.00
C ALA A 21 4.43 -3.27 -20.15
N SER A 22 3.12 -3.47 -20.10
CA SER A 22 2.21 -2.62 -20.86
C SER A 22 2.30 -1.24 -20.21
N ASP A 23 2.83 -0.29 -20.96
CA ASP A 23 3.31 1.02 -20.51
C ASP A 23 2.15 2.01 -20.24
N SER A 24 1.05 1.50 -19.66
CA SER A 24 -0.11 2.31 -19.34
C SER A 24 -0.87 1.73 -18.14
N PRO A 25 -1.06 2.50 -17.04
CA PRO A 25 -1.79 2.05 -15.86
C PRO A 25 -3.24 1.64 -16.14
N ALA A 26 -3.80 2.04 -17.28
CA ALA A 26 -5.13 1.63 -17.73
C ALA A 26 -5.21 0.15 -18.11
N GLY A 27 -4.19 -0.42 -18.78
CA GLY A 27 -4.25 -1.81 -19.25
C GLY A 27 -4.11 -2.85 -18.13
N ALA A 28 -3.34 -2.51 -17.09
CA ALA A 28 -3.18 -3.37 -15.92
C ALA A 28 -4.45 -3.42 -15.04
N LEU A 29 -5.24 -2.34 -15.05
CA LEU A 29 -6.53 -2.30 -14.37
C LEU A 29 -7.59 -3.10 -15.14
N ASP A 30 -7.61 -3.01 -16.47
CA ASP A 30 -8.49 -3.81 -17.33
C ASP A 30 -8.21 -5.32 -17.23
N GLU A 31 -6.94 -5.72 -17.22
CA GLU A 31 -6.55 -7.12 -17.09
C GLU A 31 -6.91 -7.69 -15.70
N PHE A 32 -6.82 -6.86 -14.66
CA PHE A 32 -7.27 -7.21 -13.32
C PHE A 32 -8.80 -7.32 -13.25
N LEU A 33 -9.52 -6.32 -13.75
CA LEU A 33 -10.99 -6.30 -13.90
C LEU A 33 -11.53 -7.51 -14.67
N ALA A 34 -10.77 -8.01 -15.66
CA ALA A 34 -11.10 -9.21 -16.41
C ALA A 34 -11.16 -10.47 -15.53
N THR A 35 -10.40 -10.52 -14.43
CA THR A 35 -10.26 -11.68 -13.53
C THR A 35 -11.10 -11.63 -12.25
N VAL A 36 -11.75 -10.50 -11.94
CA VAL A 36 -12.58 -10.33 -10.73
C VAL A 36 -14.05 -10.65 -11.00
N SER A 37 -14.78 -11.10 -9.97
CA SER A 37 -16.18 -11.50 -10.11
C SER A 37 -17.07 -10.34 -10.56
N ALA A 38 -18.25 -10.62 -11.12
CA ALA A 38 -19.18 -9.58 -11.55
C ALA A 38 -19.61 -8.64 -10.40
N ALA A 39 -19.63 -9.14 -9.16
CA ALA A 39 -19.89 -8.33 -7.96
C ALA A 39 -18.73 -7.38 -7.65
N ASP A 40 -17.49 -7.82 -7.87
CA ASP A 40 -16.29 -7.01 -7.65
C ASP A 40 -16.09 -5.97 -8.76
N ARG A 41 -16.53 -6.25 -10.00
CA ARG A 41 -16.49 -5.28 -11.11
C ARG A 41 -17.29 -4.02 -10.83
N SER A 42 -18.51 -4.16 -10.30
CA SER A 42 -19.34 -3.00 -9.94
C SER A 42 -18.69 -2.15 -8.84
N ILE A 43 -18.01 -2.79 -7.88
CA ILE A 43 -17.27 -2.10 -6.83
C ILE A 43 -16.07 -1.35 -7.42
N ILE A 44 -15.34 -1.94 -8.35
CA ILE A 44 -14.15 -1.33 -8.95
C ILE A 44 -14.52 -0.19 -9.92
N GLU A 45 -15.59 -0.32 -10.70
CA GLU A 45 -16.11 0.76 -11.56
C GLU A 45 -16.61 1.96 -10.73
N GLU A 46 -17.27 1.70 -9.61
CA GLU A 46 -17.70 2.72 -8.64
C GLU A 46 -16.50 3.32 -7.85
N ILE A 47 -15.37 2.62 -7.80
CA ILE A 47 -14.10 3.17 -7.29
C ILE A 47 -13.42 4.07 -8.32
N ALA A 48 -13.36 3.65 -9.57
CA ALA A 48 -12.66 4.34 -10.64
C ALA A 48 -13.29 5.69 -11.02
N GLN A 49 -14.59 5.87 -10.77
CA GLN A 49 -15.31 7.11 -11.05
C GLN A 49 -15.39 8.08 -9.85
N SER A 50 -14.81 7.72 -8.70
CA SER A 50 -14.92 8.50 -7.47
C SER A 50 -13.56 9.07 -7.06
N SER A 51 -13.43 10.40 -7.09
CA SER A 51 -12.29 11.13 -6.50
C SER A 51 -12.13 10.91 -5.00
N GLU A 52 -13.11 10.25 -4.37
CA GLU A 52 -13.19 9.94 -2.94
C GLU A 52 -12.43 8.66 -2.55
N LYS A 53 -11.63 8.10 -3.47
CA LYS A 53 -10.90 6.86 -3.21
C LYS A 53 -9.42 6.99 -3.58
N ALA A 54 -8.59 6.46 -2.71
CA ALA A 54 -7.15 6.42 -2.86
C ALA A 54 -6.61 5.05 -2.44
N MET A 55 -5.32 4.83 -2.64
CA MET A 55 -4.64 3.59 -2.33
C MET A 55 -3.29 3.88 -1.69
N LEU A 56 -2.95 3.08 -0.68
CA LEU A 56 -1.61 3.01 -0.11
C LEU A 56 -0.94 1.73 -0.58
N ILE A 57 0.30 1.85 -1.06
CA ILE A 57 1.09 0.72 -1.54
C ILE A 57 2.38 0.64 -0.73
N ILE A 58 2.63 -0.49 -0.07
CA ILE A 58 3.91 -0.68 0.65
C ILE A 58 5.01 -0.96 -0.37
N ASN A 59 5.98 -0.05 -0.48
CA ASN A 59 7.12 -0.20 -1.39
C ASN A 59 8.41 -0.63 -0.68
N ARG A 60 8.50 -0.46 0.66
CA ARG A 60 9.57 -0.99 1.51
C ARG A 60 9.04 -1.33 2.89
N GLY A 61 9.58 -2.41 3.46
CA GLY A 61 9.20 -2.96 4.77
C GLY A 61 8.78 -4.42 4.69
N SER A 62 8.31 -4.97 5.81
CA SER A 62 7.52 -6.21 5.75
C SER A 62 6.26 -5.97 4.92
N ASN A 63 5.69 -7.01 4.30
CA ASN A 63 4.49 -6.88 3.47
C ASN A 63 4.66 -6.00 2.21
N LEU A 64 5.86 -6.01 1.61
CA LEU A 64 6.12 -5.33 0.33
C LEU A 64 5.13 -5.79 -0.74
N GLY A 65 4.53 -4.83 -1.44
CA GLY A 65 3.50 -5.08 -2.46
C GLY A 65 2.06 -5.10 -1.94
N SER A 66 1.84 -5.08 -0.63
CA SER A 66 0.49 -4.94 -0.05
C SER A 66 -0.13 -3.60 -0.43
N ARG A 67 -1.45 -3.64 -0.67
CA ARG A 67 -2.26 -2.52 -1.13
C ARG A 67 -3.44 -2.33 -0.19
N PHE A 68 -3.66 -1.11 0.26
CA PHE A 68 -4.77 -0.77 1.15
C PHE A 68 -5.62 0.29 0.47
N LEU A 69 -6.92 0.05 0.39
CA LEU A 69 -7.88 1.02 -0.13
C LEU A 69 -8.16 2.07 0.95
N VAL A 70 -8.11 3.33 0.57
CA VAL A 70 -8.54 4.46 1.39
C VAL A 70 -9.84 4.98 0.79
N THR A 71 -10.90 4.98 1.59
CA THR A 71 -12.24 5.42 1.17
C THR A 71 -12.57 6.81 1.74
N ALA A 72 -13.76 7.33 1.44
CA ALA A 72 -14.25 8.61 1.96
C ALA A 72 -14.29 8.69 3.51
N GLN A 73 -14.33 7.55 4.20
CA GLN A 73 -14.27 7.48 5.67
C GLN A 73 -12.85 7.66 6.21
N GLY A 74 -11.84 7.71 5.33
CA GLY A 74 -10.44 7.72 5.69
C GLY A 74 -9.88 6.31 5.94
N ALA A 75 -8.70 6.26 6.55
CA ALA A 75 -8.07 5.01 6.96
C ALA A 75 -7.17 5.23 8.18
N SER A 76 -7.23 4.34 9.15
CA SER A 76 -6.33 4.32 10.31
C SER A 76 -5.08 3.49 10.01
N ILE A 77 -3.91 3.98 10.46
CA ILE A 77 -2.61 3.32 10.24
C ILE A 77 -1.94 3.08 11.59
N GLY A 78 -1.50 1.84 11.83
CA GLY A 78 -0.81 1.52 13.07
C GLY A 78 -0.54 0.03 13.28
N ARG A 79 0.10 -0.28 14.41
CA ARG A 79 0.37 -1.64 14.88
C ARG A 79 -0.81 -2.27 15.64
N SER A 80 -1.96 -1.58 15.75
CA SER A 80 -3.14 -2.21 16.35
C SER A 80 -3.78 -3.13 15.30
N SER A 81 -4.17 -4.34 15.70
CA SER A 81 -4.89 -5.26 14.80
C SER A 81 -6.25 -4.71 14.33
N GLY A 82 -6.77 -3.68 14.98
CA GLY A 82 -7.97 -2.95 14.56
C GLY A 82 -7.71 -1.78 13.61
N SER A 83 -6.47 -1.54 13.17
CA SER A 83 -6.16 -0.51 12.18
C SER A 83 -6.46 -0.99 10.76
N ASP A 84 -7.01 -0.11 9.93
CA ASP A 84 -7.33 -0.42 8.52
C ASP A 84 -6.05 -0.77 7.73
N VAL A 85 -4.97 -0.04 8.02
CA VAL A 85 -3.60 -0.32 7.56
C VAL A 85 -2.80 -0.85 8.74
N PHE A 86 -2.87 -2.17 8.92
CA PHE A 86 -2.13 -2.86 9.96
C PHE A 86 -0.65 -3.04 9.58
N LEU A 87 0.23 -2.44 10.37
CA LEU A 87 1.69 -2.50 10.22
C LEU A 87 2.31 -3.16 11.45
N ASP A 88 2.64 -4.45 11.33
CA ASP A 88 3.20 -5.23 12.43
C ASP A 88 4.71 -4.99 12.60
N ASP A 89 5.06 -3.90 13.29
CA ASP A 89 6.45 -3.63 13.68
C ASP A 89 6.55 -2.75 14.92
N VAL A 90 7.51 -3.05 15.80
CA VAL A 90 7.73 -2.30 17.05
C VAL A 90 8.01 -0.81 16.86
N THR A 91 8.53 -0.39 15.70
CA THR A 91 8.73 1.03 15.36
C THR A 91 7.43 1.76 15.02
N VAL A 92 6.30 1.06 14.98
CA VAL A 92 4.98 1.63 14.69
C VAL A 92 4.13 1.66 15.96
N SER A 93 3.64 2.85 16.34
CA SER A 93 2.64 3.03 17.39
C SER A 93 1.34 2.25 17.11
N ARG A 94 0.60 1.87 18.16
CA ARG A 94 -0.69 1.17 18.01
C ARG A 94 -1.70 1.99 17.20
N SER A 95 -1.80 3.27 17.51
CA SER A 95 -2.45 4.29 16.68
C SER A 95 -1.35 5.25 16.25
N HIS A 96 -0.91 5.16 15.00
CA HIS A 96 0.25 5.92 14.53
C HIS A 96 -0.18 7.16 13.77
N ALA A 97 -0.97 6.96 12.73
CA ALA A 97 -1.47 8.03 11.88
C ALA A 97 -2.87 7.68 11.38
N LYS A 98 -3.56 8.68 10.86
CA LYS A 98 -4.85 8.52 10.21
C LYS A 98 -4.87 9.33 8.94
N ILE A 99 -5.43 8.76 7.88
CA ILE A 99 -5.82 9.49 6.69
C ILE A 99 -7.29 9.87 6.85
N GLU A 100 -7.59 11.14 6.61
CA GLU A 100 -8.94 11.68 6.65
C GLU A 100 -9.30 12.19 5.25
N SER A 101 -10.51 11.87 4.78
CA SER A 101 -11.04 12.50 3.58
C SER A 101 -11.52 13.92 3.93
N THR A 102 -11.17 14.88 3.09
CA THR A 102 -11.58 16.27 3.18
C THR A 102 -12.27 16.69 1.89
N SER A 103 -12.95 17.84 1.89
CA SER A 103 -13.58 18.37 0.67
C SER A 103 -12.56 18.67 -0.46
N SER A 104 -11.28 18.73 -0.15
CA SER A 104 -10.19 18.99 -1.10
C SER A 104 -9.35 17.75 -1.44
N GLY A 105 -9.66 16.56 -0.90
CA GLY A 105 -8.91 15.34 -1.14
C GLY A 105 -8.65 14.55 0.15
N PHE A 106 -7.40 14.17 0.39
CA PHE A 106 -7.01 13.41 1.58
C PHE A 106 -5.97 14.17 2.40
N SER A 107 -6.04 14.04 3.73
CA SER A 107 -5.05 14.58 4.66
C SER A 107 -4.52 13.47 5.56
N LEU A 108 -3.20 13.39 5.72
CA LEU A 108 -2.53 12.53 6.67
C LEU A 108 -2.32 13.27 7.98
N LYS A 109 -2.69 12.67 9.10
CA LYS A 109 -2.53 13.23 10.45
C LYS A 109 -1.83 12.24 11.36
N ASP A 110 -0.74 12.68 12.00
CA ASP A 110 -0.06 11.92 13.03
C ASP A 110 -0.90 11.91 14.32
N SER A 111 -0.99 10.77 14.99
CA SER A 111 -1.81 10.58 16.21
C SER A 111 -0.99 10.68 17.51
N GLY A 112 0.14 11.38 17.49
CA GLY A 112 1.09 11.40 18.60
C GLY A 112 1.97 10.15 18.61
N SER A 113 2.44 9.74 17.43
CA SER A 113 3.29 8.56 17.30
C SER A 113 4.65 8.77 17.97
N LEU A 114 5.29 7.67 18.42
CA LEU A 114 6.57 7.76 19.13
C LEU A 114 7.72 8.16 18.21
N ASN A 115 7.73 7.66 16.97
CA ASN A 115 8.81 7.88 16.01
C ASN A 115 8.52 9.00 15.00
N GLY A 116 7.30 9.55 15.03
CA GLY A 116 6.81 10.54 14.07
C GLY A 116 6.37 9.91 12.75
N THR A 117 5.55 10.68 12.02
CA THR A 117 5.16 10.40 10.65
C THR A 117 5.94 11.32 9.71
N TYR A 118 6.43 10.79 8.58
CA TYR A 118 7.17 11.57 7.60
C TYR A 118 6.51 11.48 6.23
N VAL A 119 6.48 12.58 5.50
CA VAL A 119 6.06 12.62 4.10
C VAL A 119 7.19 13.25 3.29
N ASN A 120 7.62 12.57 2.23
CA ASN A 120 8.73 13.00 1.37
C ASN A 120 9.96 13.41 2.20
N ASN A 121 10.34 12.56 3.17
CA ASN A 121 11.45 12.73 4.10
C ASN A 121 11.35 13.91 5.09
N SER A 122 10.20 14.57 5.19
CA SER A 122 9.95 15.65 6.15
C SER A 122 8.99 15.19 7.24
N SER A 123 9.32 15.48 8.51
CA SER A 123 8.42 15.16 9.64
C SER A 123 7.18 16.05 9.60
N VAL A 124 6.00 15.45 9.75
CA VAL A 124 4.72 16.15 9.67
C VAL A 124 3.80 15.72 10.80
N THR A 125 3.02 16.66 11.31
CA THR A 125 1.88 16.40 12.20
C THR A 125 0.57 16.30 11.41
N GLU A 126 0.47 17.08 10.32
CA GLU A 126 -0.63 17.06 9.36
C GLU A 126 -0.10 17.41 7.97
N HIS A 127 -0.59 16.72 6.93
CA HIS A 127 -0.15 16.92 5.55
C HIS A 127 -1.27 16.60 4.56
N ALA A 128 -1.59 17.55 3.67
CA ALA A 128 -2.49 17.30 2.54
C ALA A 128 -1.79 16.36 1.53
N LEU A 129 -2.35 15.17 1.32
CA LEU A 129 -1.78 14.12 0.49
C LEU A 129 -2.07 14.35 -0.99
N HIS A 130 -1.03 14.17 -1.80
CA HIS A 130 -1.08 14.20 -3.25
C HIS A 130 -0.61 12.87 -3.82
N SER A 131 -1.22 12.43 -4.92
CA SER A 131 -0.81 11.19 -5.59
C SER A 131 0.68 11.24 -5.94
N GLY A 132 1.44 10.23 -5.50
CA GLY A 132 2.89 10.17 -5.63
C GLY A 132 3.64 10.42 -4.31
N ASP A 133 2.97 10.92 -3.26
CA ASP A 133 3.60 11.16 -1.97
C ASP A 133 4.11 9.87 -1.33
N GLN A 134 5.33 9.94 -0.80
CA GLN A 134 5.92 8.85 -0.04
C GLN A 134 5.77 9.10 1.45
N ILE A 135 4.96 8.27 2.08
CA ILE A 135 4.70 8.28 3.52
C ILE A 135 5.65 7.29 4.19
N GLN A 136 6.33 7.70 5.25
CA GLN A 136 7.15 6.82 6.07
C GLN A 136 6.59 6.75 7.50
N ILE A 137 6.39 5.53 7.95
CA ILE A 137 5.86 5.18 9.28
C ILE A 137 6.74 4.08 9.86
N GLY A 138 7.53 4.41 10.87
CA GLY A 138 8.57 3.51 11.38
C GLY A 138 9.54 3.09 10.27
N LYS A 139 9.71 1.77 10.07
CA LYS A 139 10.50 1.20 8.98
C LYS A 139 9.77 1.07 7.63
N PHE A 140 8.46 1.33 7.58
CA PHE A 140 7.66 1.15 6.38
C PHE A 140 7.67 2.40 5.52
N HIS A 141 7.73 2.20 4.21
CA HIS A 141 7.50 3.23 3.22
C HIS A 141 6.28 2.86 2.39
N LEU A 142 5.30 3.76 2.39
CA LEU A 142 4.06 3.65 1.67
C LEU A 142 4.02 4.72 0.58
N LEU A 143 3.57 4.34 -0.60
CA LEU A 143 3.26 5.27 -1.68
C LEU A 143 1.76 5.55 -1.66
N PHE A 144 1.39 6.82 -1.63
CA PHE A 144 0.01 7.25 -1.78
C PHE A 144 -0.33 7.44 -3.26
N VAL A 145 -1.44 6.85 -3.70
CA VAL A 145 -1.94 6.97 -5.07
C VAL A 145 -3.41 7.33 -4.99
N SER A 146 -3.84 8.39 -5.67
CA SER A 146 -5.26 8.77 -5.77
C SER A 146 -5.66 8.94 -7.24
N GLY A 147 -6.96 8.79 -7.51
CA GLY A 147 -7.52 9.14 -8.81
C GLY A 147 -7.29 10.62 -9.11
N ARG A 148 -6.82 10.94 -10.32
CA ARG A 148 -6.64 12.34 -10.75
C ARG A 148 -8.00 13.04 -10.75
N LYS A 149 -8.03 14.27 -10.23
CA LYS A 149 -9.06 15.25 -10.56
C LYS A 149 -8.83 15.78 -11.97
#